data_AF-A0A086JM36-F1
#
_entry.id   AF-A0A086JM36-F1
#
_cell.length_a   1.000
_cell.length_b   1.000
_cell.length_c   1.000
_cell.angle_alpha   90.00
_cell.angle_beta   90.00
_cell.angle_gamma   90.00
#
_symmetry.space_group_name_H-M   'P 1'
#
loop_
_entity.id
_entity.type
_entity.pdbx_description
1 polymer ?
#
loop_
_entity_poly.entity_id
_entity_poly.type
_entity_poly.pdbx_seq_one_letter_code
_entity_poly.pdbx_strand_id
1 'polypeptide(L)'
;RSSSSPLVTELFTLTGLAKRAGVCEFLSYLFKGGDGGMKVIVFAHHRAVLDYIEEFLQAEMKRTIRIDGRTPQDKREQLVKEFQTSPSCQVALLSITACGHGLNLTAAGTVVFAELYWVPGQMIQAEDRSHRIGTEFSSVQIHYLIAE
;
A
#
# COMPACT_ATOMS: atom_id res chain seq x y z
N ARG A 1 -2.20 -5.73 -27.37
CA ARG A 1 -2.62 -5.01 -26.14
C ARG A 1 -4.15 -4.87 -26.23
N SER A 2 -4.91 -5.82 -25.69
CA SER A 2 -6.36 -5.68 -25.64
C SER A 2 -6.67 -4.51 -24.70
N SER A 3 -7.25 -3.44 -25.23
CA SER A 3 -7.91 -2.44 -24.40
C SER A 3 -8.98 -3.17 -23.61
N SER A 4 -8.82 -3.24 -22.29
CA SER A 4 -9.86 -3.71 -21.38
C SER A 4 -11.18 -3.04 -21.76
N SER A 5 -12.27 -3.80 -21.84
CA SER A 5 -13.60 -3.20 -22.07
C SER A 5 -13.83 -2.09 -21.03
N PRO A 6 -14.32 -0.90 -21.41
CA PRO A 6 -14.56 0.20 -20.48
C PRO A 6 -15.34 -0.23 -19.24
N LEU A 7 -16.29 -1.15 -19.42
CA LEU A 7 -17.11 -1.75 -18.37
C LEU A 7 -16.30 -2.58 -17.35
N VAL A 8 -15.27 -3.30 -17.80
CA VAL A 8 -14.40 -4.09 -16.91
C VAL A 8 -13.56 -3.16 -16.04
N THR A 9 -13.04 -2.08 -16.60
CA THR A 9 -12.28 -1.07 -15.85
C THR A 9 -13.17 -0.34 -14.83
N GLU A 10 -14.40 -0.01 -15.21
CA GLU A 10 -15.39 0.61 -14.33
C GLU A 10 -15.77 -0.31 -13.17
N LEU A 11 -16.15 -1.56 -13.45
CA LEU A 11 -16.47 -2.56 -12.42
C LEU A 11 -15.30 -2.78 -11.46
N PHE A 12 -14.07 -2.81 -11.97
CA PHE A 12 -12.89 -2.96 -11.13
C PHE A 12 -12.67 -1.76 -10.21
N THR A 13 -12.96 -0.54 -10.68
CA THR A 13 -12.91 0.66 -9.83
C THR A 13 -14.01 0.60 -8.76
N LEU A 14 -15.23 0.19 -9.13
CA LEU A 14 -16.37 0.11 -8.22
C LEU A 14 -16.15 -0.92 -7.10
N THR A 15 -15.56 -2.08 -7.40
CA THR A 15 -15.22 -3.06 -6.36
C THR A 15 -14.17 -2.53 -5.39
N GLY A 16 -13.15 -1.83 -5.90
CA GLY A 16 -12.17 -1.11 -5.05
C GLY A 16 -12.84 -0.13 -4.09
N LEU A 17 -13.74 0.70 -4.61
CA LEU A 17 -14.49 1.68 -3.80
C LEU A 17 -15.45 1.02 -2.81
N ALA A 18 -16.07 -0.10 -3.15
CA ALA A 18 -16.97 -0.82 -2.24
C ALA A 18 -16.22 -1.36 -1.01
N LYS A 19 -14.98 -1.82 -1.18
CA LYS A 19 -14.15 -2.39 -0.11
C LYS A 19 -13.54 -1.36 0.84
N ARG A 20 -13.52 -0.08 0.46
CA ARG A 20 -12.75 0.96 1.16
C ARG A 20 -13.02 1.05 2.66
N ALA A 21 -14.28 0.86 3.08
CA ALA A 21 -14.68 0.90 4.48
C ALA A 21 -14.07 -0.26 5.27
N GLY A 22 -14.16 -1.49 4.75
CA GLY A 22 -13.55 -2.67 5.36
C GLY A 22 -12.01 -2.60 5.40
N VAL A 23 -11.39 -1.99 4.39
CA VAL A 23 -9.93 -1.71 4.42
C VAL A 23 -9.59 -0.80 5.60
N CYS A 24 -10.31 0.31 5.79
CA CYS A 24 -10.06 1.24 6.88
C CYS A 24 -10.33 0.60 8.26
N GLU A 25 -11.38 -0.21 8.36
CA GLU A 25 -11.69 -0.97 9.58
C GLU A 25 -10.53 -1.92 9.95
N PHE A 26 -10.02 -2.68 8.96
CA PHE A 26 -8.87 -3.56 9.16
C PHE A 26 -7.61 -2.79 9.56
N LEU A 27 -7.32 -1.65 8.93
CA LEU A 27 -6.19 -0.80 9.31
C LEU A 27 -6.34 -0.26 10.75
N SER A 28 -7.53 0.17 11.14
CA SER A 28 -7.82 0.58 12.52
C SER A 28 -7.60 -0.57 13.51
N TYR A 29 -8.06 -1.78 13.19
CA TYR A 29 -7.81 -2.97 14.00
C TYR A 29 -6.30 -3.23 14.15
N LEU A 30 -5.56 -3.19 13.03
CA LEU A 30 -4.12 -3.41 13.01
C LEU A 30 -3.37 -2.39 13.87
N PHE A 31 -3.73 -1.10 13.80
CA PHE A 31 -3.11 -0.06 14.61
C PHE A 31 -3.47 -0.12 16.10
N LYS A 32 -4.62 -0.69 16.46
CA LYS A 32 -5.05 -0.88 17.86
C LYS A 32 -4.48 -2.16 18.50
N GLY A 33 -4.22 -3.19 17.70
CA GLY A 33 -3.96 -4.56 18.13
C GLY A 33 -2.59 -4.85 18.76
N GLY A 34 -1.68 -3.88 18.87
CA GLY A 34 -0.42 -4.05 19.63
C GLY A 34 0.86 -3.82 18.83
N ASP A 35 0.80 -3.69 17.51
CA ASP A 35 1.95 -3.32 16.68
C ASP A 35 2.19 -1.79 16.65
N GLY A 36 1.87 -1.08 17.74
CA GLY A 36 1.70 0.38 17.78
C GLY A 36 2.89 1.25 17.32
N GLY A 37 4.04 0.65 17.01
CA GLY A 37 5.20 1.28 16.38
C GLY A 37 5.68 0.66 15.07
N MET A 38 5.11 -0.46 14.61
CA MET A 38 5.56 -1.09 13.36
C MET A 38 5.08 -0.31 12.15
N LYS A 39 5.94 -0.25 11.13
CA LYS A 39 5.62 0.40 9.87
C LYS A 39 4.84 -0.56 8.98
N VAL A 40 3.85 -0.01 8.29
CA VAL A 40 2.93 -0.77 7.43
C VAL A 40 3.02 -0.24 6.00
N ILE A 41 3.09 -1.14 5.04
CA ILE A 41 2.92 -0.81 3.62
C ILE A 41 1.48 -1.14 3.23
N VAL A 42 0.79 -0.19 2.61
CA VAL A 42 -0.55 -0.39 2.07
C VAL A 42 -0.49 -0.24 0.56
N PHE A 43 -0.81 -1.31 -0.15
CA PHE A 43 -0.90 -1.34 -1.61
C PHE A 43 -2.36 -1.22 -2.08
N ALA A 44 -2.61 -0.31 -3.00
CA ALA A 44 -3.87 -0.23 -3.75
C ALA A 44 -3.60 0.02 -5.24
N HIS A 45 -4.58 -0.20 -6.10
CA HIS A 45 -4.45 0.05 -7.53
C HIS A 45 -5.06 1.40 -7.92
N HIS A 46 -6.31 1.64 -7.53
CA HIS A 46 -7.07 2.79 -7.96
C HIS A 46 -6.75 4.01 -7.11
N ARG A 47 -6.52 5.14 -7.78
CA ARG A 47 -6.23 6.40 -7.11
C ARG A 47 -7.32 6.84 -6.15
N ALA A 48 -8.59 6.64 -6.50
CA ALA A 48 -9.70 6.99 -5.62
C ALA A 48 -9.71 6.16 -4.32
N VAL A 49 -9.20 4.93 -4.35
CA VAL A 49 -9.03 4.10 -3.15
C VAL A 49 -7.84 4.60 -2.32
N LEU A 50 -6.72 4.94 -2.97
CA LEU A 50 -5.57 5.58 -2.31
C LEU A 50 -5.99 6.90 -1.62
N ASP A 51 -6.71 7.77 -2.33
CA ASP A 51 -7.20 9.06 -1.82
C ASP A 51 -8.05 8.84 -0.54
N TYR A 52 -8.99 7.89 -0.58
CA TYR A 52 -9.85 7.57 0.57
C TYR A 52 -9.07 7.02 1.77
N ILE A 53 -8.11 6.12 1.53
CA ILE A 53 -7.27 5.57 2.61
C ILE A 53 -6.39 6.66 3.20
N GLU A 54 -5.84 7.56 2.38
CA GLU A 54 -5.02 8.68 2.84
C GLU A 54 -5.82 9.63 3.75
N GLU A 55 -7.05 10.00 3.37
CA GLU A 55 -7.95 10.80 4.20
C GLU A 55 -8.24 10.12 5.55
N PHE A 56 -8.51 8.82 5.54
CA PHE A 56 -8.71 8.05 6.77
C PHE A 56 -7.46 8.05 7.67
N LEU A 57 -6.28 7.79 7.11
CA LEU A 57 -5.02 7.78 7.85
C LEU A 57 -4.70 9.16 8.46
N GLN A 58 -5.03 10.24 7.75
CA GLN A 58 -4.90 11.60 8.29
C GLN A 58 -5.83 11.83 9.48
N ALA A 59 -7.09 11.37 9.40
CA ALA A 59 -8.04 11.46 10.51
C ALA A 59 -7.60 10.66 11.74
N GLU A 60 -6.95 9.51 11.54
CA GLU A 60 -6.33 8.68 12.60
C GLU A 60 -4.97 9.21 13.07
N MET A 61 -4.55 10.41 12.62
CA MET A 61 -3.27 11.05 12.96
C MET A 61 -2.04 10.18 12.63
N LYS A 62 -2.13 9.34 11.61
CA LYS A 62 -1.05 8.48 11.13
C LYS A 62 -0.23 9.19 10.07
N ARG A 63 1.01 9.53 10.40
CA ARG A 63 1.93 10.11 9.42
C ARG A 63 2.27 9.08 8.35
N THR A 64 2.06 9.47 7.11
CA THR A 64 2.05 8.56 5.96
C THR A 64 2.81 9.20 4.80
N ILE A 65 3.57 8.38 4.05
CA ILE A 65 4.05 8.77 2.72
C ILE A 65 3.14 8.18 1.65
N ARG A 66 3.09 8.83 0.48
CA ARG A 66 2.35 8.33 -0.68
C ARG A 66 3.21 8.29 -1.93
N ILE A 67 3.24 7.14 -2.61
CA ILE A 67 3.90 6.99 -3.92
C ILE A 67 2.95 6.33 -4.92
N ASP A 68 2.53 7.08 -5.93
CA ASP A 68 1.71 6.60 -7.02
C ASP A 68 2.23 7.07 -8.39
N GLY A 69 1.47 6.87 -9.47
CA GLY A 69 1.86 7.26 -10.82
C GLY A 69 2.08 8.76 -11.03
N ARG A 70 1.63 9.63 -10.11
CA ARG A 70 1.83 11.09 -10.18
C ARG A 70 3.01 11.57 -9.35
N THR A 71 3.58 10.72 -8.49
CA THR A 71 4.74 11.07 -7.69
C THR A 71 5.97 11.24 -8.61
N PRO A 72 6.55 12.46 -8.68
CA PRO A 72 7.76 12.73 -9.45
C PRO A 72 8.91 11.80 -9.04
N GLN A 73 9.71 11.35 -10.01
CA GLN A 73 10.77 10.36 -9.78
C GLN A 73 11.81 10.82 -8.74
N ASP A 74 12.19 12.10 -8.79
CA ASP A 74 13.12 12.76 -7.88
C ASP A 74 12.61 12.81 -6.42
N LYS A 75 11.29 12.79 -6.21
CA LYS A 75 10.70 12.78 -4.86
C LYS A 75 10.59 11.39 -4.24
N ARG A 76 10.58 10.33 -5.06
CA ARG A 76 10.34 8.96 -4.57
C ARG A 76 11.39 8.51 -3.57
N GLU A 77 12.66 8.80 -3.85
CA GLU A 77 13.76 8.42 -2.97
C GLU A 77 13.68 9.13 -1.61
N GLN A 78 13.32 10.42 -1.61
CA GLN A 78 13.11 11.18 -0.38
C GLN A 78 11.98 10.58 0.47
N LEU A 79 10.85 10.23 -0.16
CA LEU A 79 9.71 9.61 0.54
C LEU A 79 10.10 8.25 1.11
N VAL A 80 10.76 7.39 0.32
CA VAL A 80 11.26 6.10 0.81
C VAL A 80 12.19 6.30 1.99
N LYS A 81 13.12 7.25 1.93
CA LYS A 81 14.02 7.56 3.04
C LYS A 81 13.25 8.02 4.29
N GLU A 82 12.24 8.87 4.12
CA GLU A 82 11.37 9.29 5.23
C GLU A 82 10.68 8.08 5.87
N PHE A 83 10.09 7.21 5.07
CA PHE A 83 9.46 5.98 5.58
C PHE A 83 10.46 5.05 6.25
N GLN A 84 11.67 4.90 5.74
CA GLN A 84 12.67 4.00 6.31
C GLN A 84 13.23 4.54 7.63
N THR A 85 13.44 5.86 7.75
CA THR A 85 14.25 6.44 8.84
C THR A 85 13.45 7.20 9.89
N SER A 86 12.28 7.74 9.56
CA SER A 86 11.49 8.55 10.49
C SER A 86 10.64 7.66 11.39
N PRO A 87 10.84 7.64 12.73
CA PRO A 87 9.99 6.84 13.63
C PRO A 87 8.53 7.28 13.62
N SER A 88 8.28 8.56 13.30
CA SER A 88 6.92 9.10 13.23
C SER A 88 6.14 8.64 11.99
N CYS A 89 6.82 8.29 10.90
CA CYS A 89 6.17 7.83 9.67
C CYS A 89 5.79 6.36 9.80
N GLN A 90 4.51 6.06 9.96
CA GLN A 90 4.05 4.69 10.23
C GLN A 90 3.54 3.97 8.99
N VAL A 91 3.10 4.69 7.96
CA VAL A 91 2.46 4.08 6.79
C VAL A 91 3.13 4.52 5.49
N ALA A 92 3.34 3.57 4.58
CA ALA A 92 3.64 3.84 3.18
C ALA A 92 2.46 3.41 2.32
N LEU A 93 1.77 4.38 1.72
CA LEU A 93 0.64 4.16 0.84
C LEU A 93 1.12 4.17 -0.62
N LEU A 94 1.08 3.01 -1.27
CA LEU A 94 1.74 2.80 -2.56
C LEU A 94 0.76 2.28 -3.60
N SER A 95 0.85 2.78 -4.83
CA SER A 95 0.15 2.13 -5.93
C SER A 95 0.85 0.81 -6.31
N ILE A 96 0.11 -0.28 -6.54
CA ILE A 96 0.66 -1.59 -6.93
C ILE A 96 1.58 -1.47 -8.16
N THR A 97 1.21 -0.63 -9.12
CA THR A 97 1.96 -0.44 -10.37
C THR A 97 3.20 0.46 -10.20
N ALA A 98 3.35 1.18 -9.08
CA ALA A 98 4.56 1.96 -8.80
C ALA A 98 5.76 1.10 -8.41
N CYS A 99 5.55 -0.18 -8.07
CA CYS A 99 6.56 -1.13 -7.60
C CYS A 99 7.62 -1.52 -8.65
N GLY A 100 7.41 -1.18 -9.92
CA GLY A 100 8.38 -1.39 -11.01
C GLY A 100 9.68 -0.56 -10.92
N HIS A 101 9.77 0.40 -10.00
CA HIS A 101 10.81 1.44 -10.02
C HIS A 101 12.00 1.21 -9.07
N GLY A 102 12.11 0.07 -8.38
CA GLY A 102 13.31 -0.18 -7.56
C GLY A 102 13.23 0.23 -6.10
N LEU A 103 12.05 0.55 -5.55
CA LEU A 103 11.92 1.01 -4.15
C LEU A 103 12.36 -0.09 -3.16
N ASN A 104 13.09 0.31 -2.12
CA ASN A 104 13.55 -0.55 -1.02
C ASN A 104 12.80 -0.16 0.25
N LEU A 105 11.94 -1.03 0.77
CA LEU A 105 10.99 -0.72 1.86
C LEU A 105 11.09 -1.75 3.01
N THR A 106 12.32 -1.95 3.48
CA THR A 106 12.73 -2.97 4.45
C THR A 106 12.32 -2.72 5.90
N ALA A 107 11.94 -1.49 6.26
CA ALA A 107 11.51 -1.14 7.61
C ALA A 107 10.05 -1.53 7.91
N ALA A 108 9.31 -2.11 6.97
CA ALA A 108 7.95 -2.56 7.20
C ALA A 108 7.90 -4.00 7.73
N GLY A 109 7.15 -4.20 8.82
CA GLY A 109 6.85 -5.54 9.35
C GLY A 109 5.56 -6.14 8.76
N THR A 110 4.69 -5.28 8.22
CA THR A 110 3.38 -5.69 7.69
C THR A 110 3.07 -5.03 6.36
N VAL A 111 2.45 -5.80 5.47
CA VAL A 111 2.01 -5.40 4.14
C VAL A 111 0.53 -5.71 4.01
N VAL A 112 -0.23 -4.75 3.53
CA VAL A 112 -1.66 -4.88 3.30
C VAL A 112 -1.97 -4.55 1.84
N PHE A 113 -2.49 -5.52 1.11
CA PHE A 113 -3.07 -5.31 -0.21
C PHE A 113 -4.55 -4.99 -0.06
N ALA A 114 -4.88 -3.70 -0.09
CA ALA A 114 -6.25 -3.20 -0.10
C ALA A 114 -6.99 -3.61 -1.40
N GLU A 115 -6.24 -3.74 -2.49
CA GLU A 115 -6.72 -4.20 -3.77
C GLU A 115 -5.82 -5.29 -4.34
N LEU A 116 -6.41 -6.18 -5.14
CA LEU A 116 -5.66 -7.12 -5.96
C LEU A 116 -5.52 -6.54 -7.36
N TYR A 117 -4.41 -6.82 -8.01
CA TYR A 117 -4.20 -6.45 -9.40
C TYR A 117 -4.16 -7.69 -10.28
N TRP A 118 -4.76 -7.61 -11.47
CA TRP A 118 -4.97 -8.76 -12.34
C TRP A 118 -3.68 -9.32 -12.96
N VAL A 119 -2.55 -8.61 -12.85
CA VAL A 119 -1.24 -9.08 -13.32
C VAL A 119 -0.48 -9.68 -12.14
N PRO A 120 -0.35 -11.02 -12.03
CA PRO A 120 0.29 -11.67 -10.88
C PRO A 120 1.73 -11.21 -10.66
N GLY A 121 2.48 -10.99 -11.74
CA GLY A 121 3.88 -10.54 -11.64
C GLY A 121 4.04 -9.17 -10.97
N GLN A 122 3.05 -8.29 -11.04
CA GLN A 122 3.11 -6.99 -10.32
C GLN A 122 2.81 -7.16 -8.83
N MET A 123 1.93 -8.10 -8.47
CA MET A 123 1.65 -8.44 -7.07
C MET A 123 2.89 -9.07 -6.42
N ILE A 124 3.50 -10.06 -7.08
CA ILE A 124 4.75 -10.70 -6.62
C ILE A 124 5.86 -9.65 -6.46
N GLN A 125 6.02 -8.77 -7.46
CA GLN A 125 7.02 -7.71 -7.38
C GLN A 125 6.77 -6.73 -6.22
N ALA A 126 5.50 -6.43 -5.90
CA ALA A 126 5.15 -5.60 -4.76
C ALA A 126 5.50 -6.28 -3.43
N GLU A 127 5.20 -7.56 -3.30
CA GLU A 127 5.58 -8.41 -2.16
C GLU A 127 7.10 -8.50 -1.98
N ASP A 128 7.85 -8.71 -3.06
CA ASP A 128 9.31 -8.76 -3.05
C ASP A 128 9.97 -7.43 -2.60
N ARG A 129 9.25 -6.29 -2.65
CA ARG A 129 9.80 -5.00 -2.17
C ARG A 129 9.82 -4.91 -0.65
N SER A 130 8.88 -5.57 -0.01
CA SER A 130 8.76 -5.68 1.43
C SER A 130 9.53 -6.88 1.99
N HIS A 131 9.58 -7.99 1.25
CA HIS A 131 10.27 -9.22 1.67
C HIS A 131 11.64 -9.34 0.99
N ARG A 132 12.56 -8.43 1.34
CA ARG A 132 13.90 -8.33 0.75
C ARG A 132 14.99 -8.60 1.77
N ILE A 133 16.12 -9.17 1.34
CA ILE A 133 17.33 -9.32 2.18
C ILE A 133 17.70 -7.96 2.80
N GLY A 134 17.80 -7.92 4.13
CA GLY A 134 18.05 -6.69 4.89
C GLY A 134 16.79 -6.06 5.51
N THR A 135 15.64 -6.73 5.48
CA THR A 135 14.50 -6.40 6.35
C THR A 135 14.90 -6.44 7.82
N GLU A 136 14.39 -5.48 8.59
CA GLU A 136 14.63 -5.42 10.04
C GLU A 136 13.89 -6.54 10.79
N PHE A 137 12.89 -7.13 10.15
CA PHE A 137 12.05 -8.18 10.73
C PHE A 137 12.47 -9.57 10.24
N SER A 138 12.42 -10.55 11.15
CA SER A 138 12.64 -11.97 10.84
C SER A 138 11.50 -12.58 10.02
N SER A 139 10.31 -11.97 10.06
CA SER A 139 9.16 -12.31 9.23
C SER A 139 8.36 -11.04 8.88
N VAL A 140 7.81 -11.02 7.67
CA VAL A 140 6.90 -9.95 7.21
C VAL A 140 5.50 -10.53 7.08
N GLN A 141 4.50 -9.90 7.68
CA GLN A 141 3.10 -10.32 7.56
C GLN A 141 2.48 -9.71 6.31
N ILE A 142 1.79 -10.51 5.51
CA ILE A 142 1.14 -10.06 4.27
C ILE A 142 -0.35 -10.38 4.32
N HIS A 143 -1.19 -9.35 4.22
CA HIS A 143 -2.64 -9.45 4.23
C HIS A 143 -3.23 -9.08 2.88
N TYR A 144 -4.03 -9.96 2.30
CA TYR A 144 -4.79 -9.71 1.08
C TYR A 144 -6.26 -9.48 1.44
N LEU A 145 -6.77 -8.26 1.23
CA LEU A 145 -8.15 -7.91 1.57
C LEU A 145 -9.09 -8.23 0.41
N ILE A 146 -9.82 -9.34 0.58
CA ILE A 146 -10.86 -9.81 -0.33
C ILE A 146 -12.25 -9.52 0.26
N ALA A 147 -13.21 -9.22 -0.60
CA ALA A 147 -14.61 -9.08 -0.21
C ALA A 147 -15.40 -10.26 -0.75
N GLU A 148 -16.35 -10.73 0.04
CA GLU A 148 -17.38 -11.71 -0.33
C GLU A 148 -18.69 -11.02 -0.71
#